data_AF-A0AAD3DRZ8-F1
#
_entry.id   AF-A0AAD3DRZ8-F1
#
_cell.length_a   1.000
_cell.length_b   1.000
_cell.length_c   1.000
_cell.angle_alpha   90.00
_cell.angle_beta   90.00
_cell.angle_gamma   90.00
#
_symmetry.space_group_name_H-M   'P 1'
#
loop_
_entity.id
_entity.type
_entity.pdbx_description
1 polymer ?
#
loop_
_entity_poly.entity_id
_entity_poly.type
_entity_poly.pdbx_seq_one_letter_code
_entity_poly.pdbx_strand_id
1 'polypeptide(L)'
;GSWNRLFGLLLVDQPVGTGYSVAGAGNSSIPTDEMGMATHLYTALQGFYRAHAELATRPLFITGESYAGKYVPSIAHYILQAQDDYLTTTTASTATTTTTASTATTPTPPSSQPPAPPSLRQRRALPPNIVPPLFRLTGLAIGNGLTDPRAQTQTLAAAAFYAGLLPPALRDEVAGRAAAVVALIDDGKWAEAHQQREELRSFISNVTGLATMFDTRRTQDYDPNKTVDRFLNLPEVKSLL
;
A
#
# COMPACT_ATOMS: atom_id res chain seq x y z
N GLY A 1 11.68 18.90 -7.12
CA GLY A 1 10.61 19.89 -6.85
C GLY A 1 9.51 19.22 -6.05
N SER A 2 8.73 19.98 -5.28
CA SER A 2 7.63 19.42 -4.48
C SER A 2 6.45 18.98 -5.37
N TRP A 3 5.80 17.87 -5.02
CA TRP A 3 4.68 17.29 -5.76
C TRP A 3 3.41 18.15 -5.71
N ASN A 4 3.27 18.99 -4.67
CA ASN A 4 2.12 19.89 -4.51
C ASN A 4 2.04 21.01 -5.57
N ARG A 5 3.01 21.08 -6.49
CA ARG A 5 2.96 21.98 -7.66
C ARG A 5 2.01 21.48 -8.75
N LEU A 6 1.77 20.17 -8.82
CA LEU A 6 0.92 19.54 -9.84
C LEU A 6 -0.27 18.78 -9.23
N PHE A 7 -0.18 18.37 -7.97
CA PHE A 7 -1.19 17.55 -7.29
C PHE A 7 -1.67 18.21 -6.00
N GLY A 8 -2.92 17.96 -5.63
CA GLY A 8 -3.33 18.06 -4.22
C GLY A 8 -2.74 16.86 -3.49
N LEU A 9 -2.10 17.08 -2.33
CA LEU A 9 -1.50 16.01 -1.54
C LEU A 9 -2.35 15.76 -0.29
N LEU A 10 -2.74 14.50 -0.09
CA LEU A 10 -3.31 14.00 1.16
C LEU A 10 -2.28 13.07 1.80
N LEU A 11 -1.79 13.45 2.97
CA LEU A 11 -0.85 12.65 3.77
C LEU A 11 -1.65 11.95 4.87
N VAL A 12 -1.51 10.63 4.97
CA VAL A 12 -2.29 9.82 5.91
C VAL A 12 -1.32 9.00 6.75
N ASP A 13 -1.32 9.23 8.06
CA ASP A 13 -0.66 8.34 9.01
C ASP A 13 -1.47 7.05 9.11
N GLN A 14 -0.92 5.95 8.59
CA GLN A 14 -1.56 4.65 8.55
C GLN A 14 -0.52 3.53 8.70
N PRO A 15 -0.90 2.37 9.27
CA PRO A 15 -2.19 2.10 9.92
C PRO A 15 -2.33 2.84 11.26
N VAL A 16 -3.49 2.68 11.92
CA VAL A 16 -3.65 3.10 13.32
C VAL A 16 -2.50 2.51 14.17
N GLY A 17 -1.95 3.30 15.08
CA GLY A 17 -0.68 3.07 15.77
C GLY A 17 0.51 3.84 15.17
N THR A 18 0.35 4.46 13.99
CA THR A 18 1.42 5.22 13.30
C THR A 18 1.23 6.72 13.52
N GLY A 19 2.31 7.44 13.86
CA GLY A 19 2.32 8.91 13.94
C GLY A 19 1.20 9.46 14.83
N TYR A 20 0.35 10.33 14.28
CA TYR A 20 -0.79 10.93 14.96
C TYR A 20 -2.06 10.07 14.96
N SER A 21 -2.08 8.96 14.21
CA SER A 21 -3.19 8.01 14.20
C SER A 21 -3.11 7.08 15.40
N VAL A 22 -3.47 7.57 16.60
CA VAL A 22 -3.32 6.82 17.86
C VAL A 22 -4.30 5.64 17.94
N ALA A 23 -3.79 4.49 18.40
CA ALA A 23 -4.59 3.30 18.71
C ALA A 23 -5.38 3.46 20.01
N GLY A 24 -6.47 4.24 19.97
CA GLY A 24 -7.28 4.58 21.15
C GLY A 24 -7.89 3.38 21.89
N ALA A 25 -8.07 2.25 21.21
CA ALA A 25 -8.52 0.98 21.81
C ALA A 25 -7.35 0.02 22.15
N GLY A 26 -6.12 0.53 22.18
CA GLY A 26 -4.91 -0.24 22.43
C GLY A 26 -4.42 -1.04 21.21
N ASN A 27 -3.35 -1.81 21.41
CA ASN A 27 -2.63 -2.51 20.33
C ASN A 27 -3.49 -3.52 19.56
N SER A 28 -4.57 -4.03 20.15
CA SER A 28 -5.51 -4.94 19.47
C SER A 28 -6.27 -4.27 18.31
N SER A 29 -6.31 -2.93 18.27
CA SER A 29 -6.89 -2.17 17.16
C SER A 29 -5.93 -1.97 15.98
N ILE A 30 -4.64 -2.29 16.16
CA ILE A 30 -3.65 -2.18 15.09
C ILE A 30 -3.84 -3.37 14.14
N PRO A 31 -4.09 -3.15 12.84
CA PRO A 31 -4.25 -4.24 11.89
C PRO A 31 -2.96 -5.03 11.74
N THR A 32 -3.07 -6.35 11.76
CA THR A 32 -1.96 -7.29 11.66
C THR A 32 -1.79 -7.91 10.28
N ASP A 33 -2.67 -7.57 9.33
CA ASP A 33 -2.60 -7.99 7.93
C ASP A 33 -3.00 -6.86 6.97
N GLU A 34 -2.71 -7.06 5.68
CA GLU A 34 -2.99 -6.06 4.65
C GLU A 34 -4.48 -5.81 4.42
N MET A 35 -5.36 -6.76 4.77
CA MET A 35 -6.81 -6.59 4.62
C MET A 35 -7.37 -5.67 5.71
N GLY A 36 -6.95 -5.86 6.96
CA GLY A 36 -7.29 -4.96 8.06
C GLY A 36 -6.79 -3.54 7.78
N MET A 37 -5.55 -3.42 7.33
CA MET A 37 -4.97 -2.13 6.93
C MET A 37 -5.79 -1.48 5.80
N ALA A 38 -6.09 -2.23 4.73
CA ALA A 38 -6.87 -1.73 3.60
C ALA A 38 -8.30 -1.31 4.03
N THR A 39 -8.92 -2.06 4.93
CA THR A 39 -10.25 -1.73 5.48
C THR A 39 -10.22 -0.41 6.26
N HIS A 40 -9.22 -0.21 7.12
CA HIS A 40 -9.06 1.03 7.88
C HIS A 40 -8.80 2.22 6.96
N LEU A 41 -7.87 2.08 6.00
CA LEU A 41 -7.55 3.16 5.06
C LEU A 41 -8.74 3.48 4.13
N TYR A 42 -9.47 2.47 3.66
CA TYR A 42 -10.69 2.67 2.88
C TYR A 42 -11.73 3.46 3.68
N THR A 43 -11.95 3.10 4.94
CA THR A 43 -12.87 3.80 5.83
C THR A 43 -12.47 5.26 6.03
N ALA A 44 -11.18 5.53 6.22
CA ALA A 44 -10.64 6.88 6.34
C ALA A 44 -10.87 7.70 5.05
N LEU A 45 -10.62 7.11 3.87
CA LEU A 45 -10.88 7.75 2.58
C LEU A 45 -12.39 8.04 2.38
N GLN A 46 -13.25 7.09 2.73
CA GLN A 46 -14.71 7.30 2.69
C GLN A 46 -15.13 8.48 3.58
N GLY A 47 -14.56 8.58 4.79
CA GLY A 47 -14.78 9.71 5.70
C GLY A 47 -14.32 11.04 5.11
N PHE A 48 -13.10 11.06 4.56
CA PHE A 48 -12.51 12.25 3.93
C PHE A 48 -13.38 12.77 2.77
N TYR A 49 -13.76 11.90 1.82
CA TYR A 49 -14.57 12.30 0.67
C TYR A 49 -16.03 12.61 1.04
N ARG A 50 -16.53 12.11 2.17
CA ARG A 50 -17.83 12.55 2.72
C ARG A 50 -17.75 13.98 3.26
N ALA A 51 -16.65 14.33 3.93
CA ALA A 51 -16.41 15.68 4.44
C ALA A 51 -16.05 16.68 3.32
N HIS A 52 -15.45 16.19 2.23
CA HIS A 52 -14.95 16.98 1.10
C HIS A 52 -15.56 16.50 -0.23
N ALA A 53 -16.88 16.51 -0.32
CA ALA A 53 -17.63 16.00 -1.48
C ALA A 53 -17.25 16.72 -2.80
N GLU A 54 -16.80 17.97 -2.72
CA GLU A 54 -16.28 18.74 -3.85
C GLU A 54 -15.06 18.11 -4.54
N LEU A 55 -14.33 17.24 -3.83
CA LEU A 55 -13.15 16.54 -4.34
C LEU A 55 -13.49 15.21 -5.03
N ALA A 56 -14.72 14.68 -4.88
CA ALA A 56 -15.10 13.34 -5.35
C ALA A 56 -14.89 13.13 -6.87
N THR A 57 -15.00 14.20 -7.66
CA THR A 57 -14.81 14.17 -9.11
C THR A 57 -13.34 14.15 -9.53
N ARG A 58 -12.42 14.51 -8.61
CA ARG A 58 -10.99 14.56 -8.90
C ARG A 58 -10.42 13.14 -9.00
N PRO A 59 -9.46 12.91 -9.92
CA PRO A 59 -8.78 11.63 -9.99
C PRO A 59 -7.94 11.39 -8.73
N LEU A 60 -8.16 10.24 -8.07
CA LEU A 60 -7.34 9.79 -6.94
C LEU A 60 -6.18 8.94 -7.44
N PHE A 61 -4.96 9.31 -7.05
CA PHE A 61 -3.77 8.48 -7.18
C PHE A 61 -3.32 8.04 -5.80
N ILE A 62 -3.07 6.74 -5.61
CA ILE A 62 -2.53 6.22 -4.35
C ILE A 62 -1.05 5.92 -4.56
N THR A 63 -0.22 6.58 -3.76
CA THR A 63 1.24 6.48 -3.89
C THR A 63 1.91 6.18 -2.57
N GLY A 64 3.04 5.49 -2.60
CA GLY A 64 3.86 5.26 -1.41
C GLY A 64 5.22 4.67 -1.75
N GLU A 65 6.05 4.44 -0.73
CA GLU A 65 7.39 3.89 -0.88
C GLU A 65 7.66 2.71 0.07
N SER A 66 8.65 1.88 -0.26
CA SER A 66 9.18 0.83 0.63
C SER A 66 8.09 -0.20 0.98
N TYR A 67 7.67 -0.29 2.25
CA TYR A 67 6.63 -1.24 2.65
C TYR A 67 5.24 -0.90 2.07
N ALA A 68 5.06 0.32 1.53
CA ALA A 68 3.89 0.64 0.72
C ALA A 68 3.77 -0.22 -0.56
N GLY A 69 4.84 -0.94 -0.94
CA GLY A 69 4.78 -2.02 -1.93
C GLY A 69 3.81 -3.16 -1.56
N LYS A 70 3.43 -3.27 -0.27
CA LYS A 70 2.33 -4.11 0.22
C LYS A 70 1.03 -3.34 0.36
N TYR A 71 1.09 -2.11 0.86
CA TYR A 71 -0.12 -1.33 1.18
C TYR A 71 -0.86 -0.85 -0.06
N VAL A 72 -0.17 -0.21 -1.00
CA VAL A 72 -0.74 0.38 -2.22
C VAL A 72 -1.53 -0.66 -3.05
N PRO A 73 -0.98 -1.84 -3.40
CA PRO A 73 -1.78 -2.83 -4.13
C PRO A 73 -2.95 -3.37 -3.30
N SER A 74 -2.80 -3.50 -1.98
CA SER A 74 -3.86 -4.01 -1.10
C SER A 74 -5.06 -3.09 -1.02
N ILE A 75 -4.85 -1.78 -0.81
CA ILE A 75 -5.95 -0.80 -0.81
C ILE A 75 -6.56 -0.64 -2.21
N ALA A 76 -5.74 -0.67 -3.26
CA ALA A 76 -6.25 -0.60 -4.63
C ALA A 76 -7.16 -1.79 -4.94
N HIS A 77 -6.74 -3.00 -4.58
CA HIS A 77 -7.54 -4.20 -4.74
C HIS A 77 -8.86 -4.12 -3.97
N TYR A 78 -8.81 -3.64 -2.72
CA TYR A 78 -9.99 -3.41 -1.90
C TYR A 78 -10.99 -2.45 -2.57
N ILE A 79 -10.52 -1.30 -3.06
CA ILE A 79 -11.37 -0.30 -3.74
C ILE A 79 -12.04 -0.88 -4.98
N LEU A 80 -11.27 -1.58 -5.82
CA LEU A 80 -11.81 -2.19 -7.05
C LEU A 80 -12.86 -3.25 -6.73
N GLN A 81 -12.62 -4.08 -5.72
CA GLN A 81 -13.58 -5.09 -5.32
C GLN A 81 -14.85 -4.48 -4.72
N ALA A 82 -14.73 -3.45 -3.87
CA ALA A 82 -15.87 -2.72 -3.33
C ALA A 82 -16.75 -2.10 -4.43
N GLN A 83 -16.11 -1.55 -5.47
CA GLN A 83 -16.80 -1.03 -6.65
C GLN A 83 -17.54 -2.13 -7.42
N ASP A 84 -16.89 -3.26 -7.67
CA ASP A 84 -17.49 -4.39 -8.40
C ASP A 84 -18.68 -5.01 -7.66
N ASP A 85 -18.56 -5.19 -6.33
CA ASP A 85 -19.62 -5.78 -5.50
C ASP A 85 -20.87 -4.88 -5.48
N TYR A 86 -20.69 -3.55 -5.54
CA TYR A 86 -21.79 -2.60 -5.72
C TYR A 86 -22.46 -2.69 -7.09
N LEU A 87 -21.67 -2.77 -8.17
CA LEU A 87 -22.20 -2.84 -9.55
C LEU A 87 -22.95 -4.14 -9.80
N THR A 88 -22.45 -5.26 -9.29
CA THR A 88 -23.09 -6.58 -9.42
C THR A 88 -24.41 -6.65 -8.66
N THR A 89 -24.47 -6.14 -7.42
CA THR A 89 -25.70 -6.08 -6.62
C THR A 89 -26.76 -5.19 -7.27
N THR A 90 -26.36 -4.03 -7.79
CA THR A 90 -27.27 -3.09 -8.47
C THR A 90 -27.83 -3.69 -9.75
N THR A 91 -26.99 -4.37 -10.54
CA THR A 91 -27.40 -5.00 -11.80
C THR A 91 -28.36 -6.18 -11.56
N ALA A 92 -28.10 -7.02 -10.56
CA ALA A 92 -28.98 -8.13 -10.19
C ALA A 92 -30.34 -7.66 -9.66
N SER A 93 -30.36 -6.58 -8.87
CA SER A 93 -31.60 -5.95 -8.40
C SER A 93 -32.42 -5.39 -9.57
N THR A 94 -31.77 -4.76 -10.55
CA THR A 94 -32.43 -4.19 -11.74
C THR A 94 -32.94 -5.28 -12.70
N ALA A 95 -32.22 -6.39 -12.84
CA ALA A 95 -32.64 -7.54 -13.65
C ALA A 95 -33.86 -8.28 -13.08
N THR A 96 -34.05 -8.24 -11.76
CA THR A 96 -35.18 -8.93 -11.09
C THR A 96 -36.50 -8.15 -11.21
N THR A 97 -36.46 -6.85 -11.54
CA THR A 97 -37.67 -5.99 -11.64
C THR A 97 -38.21 -5.88 -13.07
N THR A 98 -37.58 -6.49 -14.09
CA THR A 98 -38.03 -6.38 -15.49
C THR A 98 -38.76 -7.63 -15.97
N THR A 99 -39.91 -7.92 -15.36
CA THR A 99 -40.97 -8.75 -15.98
C THR A 99 -42.32 -8.07 -15.76
N THR A 100 -42.52 -6.88 -16.33
CA THR A 100 -43.84 -6.39 -16.75
C THR A 100 -43.64 -5.19 -17.69
N ALA A 101 -44.23 -5.29 -18.88
CA ALA A 101 -44.13 -4.30 -19.94
C ALA A 101 -44.78 -2.97 -19.54
N SER A 102 -44.16 -1.84 -19.93
CA SER A 102 -44.89 -0.64 -20.35
C SER A 102 -43.97 0.37 -21.04
N THR A 103 -44.41 0.82 -22.21
CA THR A 103 -43.86 1.94 -22.99
C THR A 103 -43.99 3.26 -22.24
N ALA A 104 -42.87 3.83 -21.80
CA ALA A 104 -42.78 5.23 -21.38
C ALA A 104 -41.36 5.78 -21.61
N THR A 105 -41.24 6.71 -22.55
CA THR A 105 -40.06 7.56 -22.75
C THR A 105 -39.74 8.32 -21.47
N THR A 106 -38.63 7.94 -20.83
CA THR A 106 -38.06 8.58 -19.63
C THR A 106 -36.62 8.98 -19.95
N PRO A 107 -36.15 10.17 -19.51
CA PRO A 107 -34.95 10.81 -20.06
C PRO A 107 -33.67 10.08 -19.66
N THR A 108 -32.70 10.13 -20.57
CA THR A 108 -31.36 9.58 -20.46
C THR A 108 -30.66 10.09 -19.19
N PRO A 109 -30.10 9.22 -18.33
CA PRO A 109 -29.20 9.66 -17.26
C PRO A 109 -27.92 10.25 -17.88
N PRO A 110 -27.26 11.22 -17.22
CA PRO A 110 -26.04 11.81 -17.77
C PRO A 110 -24.96 10.75 -17.96
N SER A 111 -24.43 10.70 -19.18
CA SER A 111 -23.42 9.76 -19.67
C SER A 111 -22.02 10.06 -19.11
N SER A 112 -21.85 9.99 -17.79
CA SER A 112 -20.55 10.13 -17.13
C SER A 112 -20.24 8.96 -16.20
N GLN A 113 -20.80 7.77 -16.47
CA GLN A 113 -20.39 6.57 -15.76
C GLN A 113 -18.98 6.20 -16.26
N PRO A 114 -17.96 6.20 -15.38
CA PRO A 114 -16.61 5.80 -15.78
C PRO A 114 -16.64 4.36 -16.32
N PRO A 115 -15.72 4.01 -17.24
CA PRO A 115 -15.63 2.66 -17.76
C PRO A 115 -15.52 1.67 -16.59
N ALA A 116 -16.25 0.56 -16.69
CA ALA A 116 -16.22 -0.48 -15.67
C ALA A 116 -14.76 -0.96 -15.48
N PRO A 117 -14.28 -1.09 -14.23
CA PRO A 117 -12.94 -1.58 -13.98
C PRO A 117 -12.78 -3.01 -14.52
N PRO A 118 -11.56 -3.41 -14.90
CA PRO A 118 -11.28 -4.78 -15.29
C PRO A 118 -11.55 -5.74 -14.13
N SER A 119 -12.13 -6.91 -14.44
CA SER A 119 -12.45 -7.91 -13.42
C SER A 119 -11.19 -8.51 -12.80
N LEU A 120 -11.20 -8.63 -11.46
CA LEU A 120 -10.11 -9.22 -10.70
C LEU A 120 -10.05 -10.75 -10.88
N ARG A 121 -8.86 -11.29 -11.18
CA ARG A 121 -8.65 -12.75 -11.38
C ARG A 121 -8.79 -13.56 -10.09
N GLN A 122 -8.44 -12.96 -8.95
CA GLN A 122 -8.59 -13.53 -7.61
C GLN A 122 -9.29 -12.48 -6.77
N ARG A 123 -10.34 -12.88 -6.05
CA ARG A 123 -11.05 -12.01 -5.10
C ARG A 123 -10.85 -12.55 -3.70
N ARG A 124 -10.40 -11.70 -2.78
CA ARG A 124 -10.45 -11.99 -1.35
C ARG A 124 -11.77 -11.45 -0.82
N ALA A 125 -12.60 -12.26 -0.17
CA ALA A 125 -13.90 -11.79 0.32
C ALA A 125 -13.73 -10.52 1.18
N LEU A 126 -14.46 -9.45 0.83
CA LEU A 126 -14.53 -8.26 1.66
C LEU A 126 -15.49 -8.49 2.84
N PRO A 127 -15.36 -7.72 3.93
CA PRO A 127 -16.38 -7.68 4.97
C PRO A 127 -17.79 -7.40 4.38
N PRO A 128 -18.88 -7.87 5.00
CA PRO A 128 -20.23 -7.61 4.47
C PRO A 128 -20.60 -6.13 4.52
N ASN A 129 -21.53 -5.70 3.64
CA ASN A 129 -22.10 -4.35 3.59
C ASN A 129 -21.09 -3.22 3.30
N ILE A 130 -20.14 -3.47 2.39
CA ILE A 130 -19.22 -2.42 1.96
C ILE A 130 -19.97 -1.30 1.24
N VAL A 131 -19.82 -0.08 1.75
CA VAL A 131 -20.31 1.13 1.07
C VAL A 131 -19.45 1.38 -0.17
N PRO A 132 -20.04 1.63 -1.35
CA PRO A 132 -19.30 1.90 -2.57
C PRO A 132 -18.37 3.12 -2.41
N PRO A 133 -17.26 3.18 -3.16
CA PRO A 133 -16.30 4.26 -3.01
C PRO A 133 -16.91 5.59 -3.44
N LEU A 134 -16.71 6.63 -2.62
CA LEU A 134 -17.13 8.01 -2.90
C LEU A 134 -16.15 8.76 -3.82
N PHE A 135 -15.16 8.05 -4.36
CA PHE A 135 -14.02 8.60 -5.07
C PHE A 135 -13.61 7.67 -6.20
N ARG A 136 -12.88 8.21 -7.19
CA ARG A 136 -12.42 7.45 -8.35
C ARG A 136 -10.92 7.18 -8.29
N LEU A 137 -10.56 5.94 -7.97
CA LEU A 137 -9.18 5.47 -8.12
C LEU A 137 -8.77 5.51 -9.60
N THR A 138 -7.70 6.24 -9.89
CA THR A 138 -7.22 6.50 -11.27
C THR A 138 -5.86 5.89 -11.54
N GLY A 139 -4.99 5.81 -10.54
CA GLY A 139 -3.66 5.23 -10.72
C GLY A 139 -2.92 4.98 -9.42
N LEU A 140 -1.84 4.21 -9.52
CA LEU A 140 -0.98 3.84 -8.41
C LEU A 140 0.47 4.17 -8.75
N ALA A 141 1.27 4.56 -7.77
CA ALA A 141 2.72 4.64 -7.91
C ALA A 141 3.43 4.12 -6.67
N ILE A 142 4.45 3.28 -6.85
CA ILE A 142 5.20 2.66 -5.76
C ILE A 142 6.68 2.94 -5.98
N GLY A 143 7.28 3.74 -5.10
CA GLY A 143 8.72 3.94 -5.06
C GLY A 143 9.40 2.79 -4.32
N ASN A 144 10.45 2.21 -4.90
CA ASN A 144 11.35 1.27 -4.21
C ASN A 144 10.65 0.20 -3.33
N GLY A 145 9.51 -0.33 -3.80
CA GLY A 145 8.59 -1.09 -2.97
C GLY A 145 9.00 -2.54 -2.72
N LEU A 146 8.69 -3.08 -1.54
CA LEU A 146 8.70 -4.52 -1.28
C LEU A 146 7.37 -5.13 -1.72
N THR A 147 7.26 -5.47 -3.01
CA THR A 147 6.01 -5.99 -3.60
C THR A 147 6.05 -7.51 -3.75
N ASP A 148 7.17 -8.05 -4.25
CA ASP A 148 7.41 -9.48 -4.42
C ASP A 148 8.66 -9.90 -3.64
N PRO A 149 8.52 -10.26 -2.35
CA PRO A 149 9.63 -10.65 -1.50
C PRO A 149 10.39 -11.86 -2.03
N ARG A 150 9.73 -12.75 -2.77
CA ARG A 150 10.35 -13.95 -3.34
C ARG A 150 11.37 -13.55 -4.40
N ALA A 151 10.91 -12.87 -5.45
CA ALA A 151 11.77 -12.45 -6.56
C ALA A 151 12.81 -11.42 -6.13
N GLN A 152 12.43 -10.47 -5.28
CA GLN A 152 13.34 -9.43 -4.79
C GLN A 152 14.43 -10.00 -3.87
N THR A 153 14.14 -11.03 -3.08
CA THR A 153 15.17 -11.69 -2.25
C THR A 153 16.09 -12.55 -3.12
N GLN A 154 15.53 -13.31 -4.06
CA GLN A 154 16.30 -14.17 -4.97
C GLN A 154 17.38 -13.39 -5.75
N THR A 155 17.09 -12.14 -6.12
CA THR A 155 17.99 -11.31 -6.93
C THR A 155 18.99 -10.49 -6.11
N LEU A 156 18.86 -10.46 -4.78
CA LEU A 156 19.63 -9.58 -3.90
C LEU A 156 21.15 -9.80 -4.00
N ALA A 157 21.58 -11.07 -4.03
CA ALA A 157 23.00 -11.43 -4.15
C ALA A 157 23.61 -10.92 -5.47
N ALA A 158 22.90 -11.14 -6.58
CA ALA A 158 23.34 -10.69 -7.90
C ALA A 158 23.37 -9.16 -7.99
N ALA A 159 22.35 -8.49 -7.45
CA ALA A 159 22.31 -7.03 -7.43
C ALA A 159 23.49 -6.43 -6.65
N ALA A 160 23.78 -6.95 -5.45
CA ALA A 160 24.91 -6.47 -4.64
C ALA A 160 26.26 -6.74 -5.31
N PHE A 161 26.44 -7.92 -5.93
CA PHE A 161 27.66 -8.28 -6.64
C PHE A 161 27.90 -7.40 -7.87
N TYR A 162 26.91 -7.26 -8.76
CA TYR A 162 27.06 -6.46 -9.98
C TYR A 162 27.11 -4.95 -9.71
N ALA A 163 26.60 -4.49 -8.57
CA ALA A 163 26.81 -3.12 -8.10
C ALA A 163 28.23 -2.88 -7.54
N GLY A 164 29.09 -3.91 -7.48
CA GLY A 164 30.45 -3.82 -6.93
C GLY A 164 30.50 -3.73 -5.41
N LEU A 165 29.38 -4.00 -4.73
CA LEU A 165 29.30 -3.93 -3.27
C LEU A 165 29.85 -5.20 -2.63
N LEU A 166 29.56 -6.36 -3.24
CA LEU A 166 29.91 -7.66 -2.68
C LEU A 166 31.18 -8.22 -3.33
N PRO A 167 32.21 -8.63 -2.55
CA PRO A 167 33.39 -9.27 -3.11
C PRO A 167 33.06 -10.63 -3.74
N PRO A 168 33.79 -11.08 -4.78
CA PRO A 168 33.52 -12.35 -5.47
C PRO A 168 33.45 -13.56 -4.54
N ALA A 169 34.30 -13.60 -3.51
CA ALA A 169 34.36 -14.70 -2.55
C ALA A 169 33.08 -14.89 -1.72
N LEU A 170 32.24 -13.85 -1.58
CA LEU A 170 31.00 -13.90 -0.79
C LEU A 170 29.74 -14.06 -1.64
N ARG A 171 29.86 -14.03 -2.97
CA ARG A 171 28.70 -14.08 -3.88
C ARG A 171 27.84 -15.32 -3.63
N ASP A 172 28.46 -16.49 -3.58
CA ASP A 172 27.74 -17.76 -3.45
C ASP A 172 27.16 -17.96 -2.05
N GLU A 173 27.83 -17.44 -1.01
CA GLU A 173 27.30 -17.45 0.35
C GLU A 173 26.01 -16.61 0.45
N VAL A 174 26.03 -15.37 -0.07
CA VAL A 174 24.85 -14.49 -0.07
C VAL A 174 23.73 -15.09 -0.92
N ALA A 175 24.06 -15.72 -2.06
CA ALA A 175 23.09 -16.43 -2.88
C ALA A 175 22.45 -17.63 -2.15
N GLY A 176 23.24 -18.42 -1.42
CA GLY A 176 22.74 -19.52 -0.61
C GLY A 176 21.80 -19.07 0.50
N ARG A 177 22.15 -17.99 1.21
CA ARG A 177 21.27 -17.37 2.22
C ARG A 177 19.97 -16.84 1.60
N ALA A 178 20.04 -16.19 0.44
CA ALA A 178 18.86 -15.73 -0.28
C ALA A 178 17.95 -16.89 -0.71
N ALA A 179 18.53 -18.00 -1.17
CA ALA A 179 17.78 -19.21 -1.53
C ALA A 179 17.08 -19.85 -0.31
N ALA A 180 17.71 -19.84 0.87
CA ALA A 180 17.08 -20.32 2.11
C ALA A 180 15.84 -19.49 2.47
N VAL A 181 15.92 -18.16 2.35
CA VAL A 181 14.76 -17.27 2.55
C VAL A 181 13.65 -17.58 1.54
N VAL A 182 14.00 -17.76 0.26
CA VAL A 182 13.04 -18.11 -0.79
C VAL A 182 12.34 -19.45 -0.50
N ALA A 183 13.06 -20.46 0.00
CA ALA A 183 12.46 -21.73 0.40
C ALA A 183 11.43 -21.54 1.53
N LEU A 184 11.73 -20.71 2.53
CA LEU A 184 10.77 -20.41 3.60
C LEU A 184 9.52 -19.66 3.09
N ILE A 185 9.70 -18.76 2.12
CA ILE A 185 8.58 -18.08 1.45
C ILE A 185 7.72 -19.10 0.69
N ASP A 186 8.35 -20.00 -0.07
CA ASP A 186 7.66 -21.02 -0.85
C ASP A 186 6.92 -22.03 0.05
N ASP A 187 7.45 -22.32 1.24
CA ASP A 187 6.81 -23.16 2.28
C ASP A 187 5.73 -22.43 3.11
N GLY A 188 5.51 -21.13 2.88
CA GLY A 188 4.53 -20.33 3.62
C GLY A 188 4.94 -20.00 5.07
N LYS A 189 6.22 -20.12 5.41
CA LYS A 189 6.77 -19.82 6.74
C LYS A 189 7.14 -18.34 6.87
N TRP A 190 6.13 -17.48 6.83
CA TRP A 190 6.29 -16.03 6.66
C TRP A 190 7.14 -15.36 7.75
N ALA A 191 6.96 -15.73 9.02
CA ALA A 191 7.69 -15.13 10.13
C ALA A 191 9.19 -15.50 10.10
N GLU A 192 9.48 -16.78 9.87
CA GLU A 192 10.85 -17.29 9.72
C GLU A 192 11.52 -16.67 8.49
N ALA A 193 10.81 -16.59 7.37
CA ALA A 193 11.30 -15.96 6.13
C ALA A 193 11.65 -14.49 6.35
N HIS A 194 10.78 -13.74 7.05
CA HIS A 194 11.03 -12.35 7.37
C HIS A 194 12.30 -12.19 8.23
N GLN A 195 12.41 -12.97 9.31
CA GLN A 195 13.57 -12.95 10.18
C GLN A 195 14.87 -13.24 9.41
N GLN A 196 14.92 -14.34 8.65
CA GLN A 196 16.12 -14.70 7.89
C GLN A 196 16.46 -13.68 6.80
N ARG A 197 15.45 -13.00 6.22
CA ARG A 197 15.69 -11.92 5.28
C ARG A 197 16.39 -10.73 5.95
N GLU A 198 15.98 -10.35 7.15
CA GLU A 198 16.65 -9.26 7.88
C GLU A 198 18.06 -9.67 8.32
N GLU A 199 18.28 -10.93 8.69
CA GLU A 199 19.62 -11.48 8.94
C GLU A 199 20.51 -11.43 7.69
N LEU A 200 19.99 -11.81 6.52
CA LEU A 200 20.69 -11.69 5.23
C LEU A 200 21.06 -10.23 4.93
N ARG A 201 20.15 -9.29 5.16
CA ARG A 201 20.40 -7.85 4.96
C ARG A 201 21.45 -7.30 5.91
N SER A 202 21.40 -7.72 7.18
CA SER A 202 22.41 -7.39 8.19
C SER A 202 23.78 -7.94 7.78
N PHE A 203 23.84 -9.20 7.33
CA PHE A 203 25.06 -9.81 6.82
C PHE A 203 25.66 -9.00 5.67
N ILE A 204 24.86 -8.65 4.65
CA ILE A 204 25.31 -7.84 3.52
C ILE A 204 25.85 -6.49 4.01
N SER A 205 25.12 -5.78 4.88
CA SER A 205 25.57 -4.49 5.41
C SER A 205 26.93 -4.62 6.12
N ASN A 206 27.10 -5.67 6.95
CA ASN A 206 28.32 -5.90 7.70
C ASN A 206 29.53 -6.21 6.82
N VAL A 207 29.37 -7.10 5.82
CA VAL A 207 30.49 -7.50 4.95
C VAL A 207 30.86 -6.44 3.91
N THR A 208 29.93 -5.54 3.59
CA THR A 208 30.16 -4.44 2.64
C THR A 208 30.63 -3.14 3.32
N GLY A 209 30.45 -3.02 4.64
CA GLY A 209 30.73 -1.79 5.39
C GLY A 209 29.77 -0.63 5.05
N LEU A 210 28.63 -0.93 4.43
CA LEU A 210 27.63 0.08 4.10
C LEU A 210 27.05 0.70 5.38
N ALA A 211 27.06 2.04 5.44
CA ALA A 211 26.43 2.75 6.55
C ALA A 211 24.90 2.60 6.55
N THR A 212 24.30 2.37 5.37
CA THR A 212 22.86 2.14 5.22
C THR A 212 22.59 1.43 3.90
N MET A 213 21.57 0.56 3.87
CA MET A 213 21.15 -0.10 2.63
C MET A 213 20.24 0.78 1.75
N PHE A 214 19.80 1.94 2.24
CA PHE A 214 18.88 2.82 1.52
C PHE A 214 19.58 3.72 0.48
N ASP A 215 20.86 4.05 0.71
CA ASP A 215 21.69 4.81 -0.23
C ASP A 215 23.16 4.43 -0.03
N THR A 216 23.72 3.72 -1.00
CA THR A 216 25.09 3.20 -0.97
C THR A 216 26.17 4.28 -1.02
N ARG A 217 25.79 5.53 -1.31
CA ARG A 217 26.71 6.67 -1.37
C ARG A 217 26.87 7.33 0.00
N ARG A 218 26.06 6.95 0.99
CA ARG A 218 26.13 7.53 2.33
C ARG A 218 27.19 6.85 3.17
N THR A 219 27.87 7.66 3.97
CA THR A 219 28.87 7.22 4.94
C THR A 219 28.33 7.18 6.38
N GLN A 220 27.07 7.60 6.57
CA GLN A 220 26.37 7.57 7.86
C GLN A 220 24.90 7.21 7.61
N ASP A 221 24.31 6.50 8.57
CA ASP A 221 22.90 6.15 8.52
C ASP A 221 21.99 7.40 8.64
N TYR A 222 20.71 7.20 8.37
CA TYR A 222 19.69 8.22 8.59
C TYR A 222 19.43 8.40 10.08
N ASP A 223 19.36 9.64 10.52
CA ASP A 223 19.00 9.99 11.90
C ASP A 223 17.51 10.40 11.91
N PRO A 224 16.60 9.54 12.38
CA PRO A 224 15.17 9.82 12.38
C PRO A 224 14.79 11.00 13.29
N ASN A 225 15.65 11.35 14.25
CA ASN A 225 15.37 12.35 15.29
C ASN A 225 15.88 13.76 14.94
N LYS A 226 16.51 13.92 13.78
CA LYS A 226 17.37 15.09 13.51
C LYS A 226 16.60 16.39 13.32
N THR A 227 15.43 16.36 12.67
CA THR A 227 14.70 17.60 12.33
C THR A 227 13.18 17.44 12.35
N VAL A 228 12.61 16.53 11.56
CA VAL A 228 11.15 16.45 11.40
C VAL A 228 10.47 15.95 12.66
N ASP A 229 10.99 14.87 13.25
CA ASP A 229 10.46 14.35 14.52
C ASP A 229 10.51 15.42 15.62
N ARG A 230 11.66 16.10 15.78
CA ARG A 230 11.79 17.20 16.74
C ARG A 230 10.78 18.32 16.50
N PHE A 231 10.60 18.72 15.24
CA PHE A 231 9.66 19.77 14.86
C PHE A 231 8.20 19.36 15.17
N LEU A 232 7.80 18.16 14.77
CA LEU A 232 6.47 17.60 15.04
C LEU A 232 6.20 17.37 16.53
N ASN A 233 7.26 17.31 17.36
CA ASN A 233 7.16 17.18 18.81
C ASN A 233 7.14 18.51 19.57
N LEU A 234 7.29 19.66 18.91
CA LEU A 234 7.16 20.97 19.56
C LEU A 234 5.71 21.19 20.05
N PRO A 235 5.50 21.69 21.28
CA PRO A 235 4.15 21.93 21.82
C PRO A 235 3.28 22.82 20.93
N GLU A 236 3.89 23.85 20.34
CA GLU A 236 3.19 24.81 19.47
C GLU A 236 2.82 24.21 18.11
N VAL A 237 3.58 23.21 17.64
CA VAL A 237 3.26 22.50 16.41
C VAL A 237 2.15 21.49 16.68
N LYS A 238 2.23 20.74 17.78
CA LYS A 238 1.20 19.78 18.17
C LYS A 238 -0.16 20.41 18.45
N SER A 239 -0.21 21.66 18.92
CA SER A 239 -1.49 22.33 19.19
C SER A 239 -2.19 22.85 17.92
N LEU A 240 -1.48 22.89 16.79
CA LEU A 240 -2.00 23.36 15.49
C LEU A 240 -2.37 22.22 14.53
N LEU A 241 -1.97 20.98 14.82
CA LEU A 241 -2.28 19.78 14.06
C LEU A 241 -3.50 19.07 14.68
#